data_AF-A0A9N9HRL1-F1
#
_entry.id   AF-A0A9N9HRL1-F1
#
_cell.length_a   1.000
_cell.length_b   1.000
_cell.length_c   1.000
_cell.angle_alpha   90.00
_cell.angle_beta   90.00
_cell.angle_gamma   90.00
#
_symmetry.space_group_name_H-M   'P 1'
#
loop_
_entity.id
_entity.type
_entity.pdbx_description
1 polymer ?
#
loop_
_entity_poly.entity_id
_entity_poly.type
_entity_poly.pdbx_seq_one_letter_code
_entity_poly.pdbx_strand_id
1 'polypeptide(L)'
;VLHYGIKQGTAYYFVHSYAVPYSNQLKEWTLAVTQYGTEKFVSVVQKDNIFCTQFHPEKSGYSGLRVLKAFLEINGAAVQIALKDVNIIQNPDDVNTNNNDNKRDRFRKRIIACLDVRTNDEGDLVVTKGDQYDVRDRMTTTANGNNYISTNNGLPNVINVGQVRNLGKPVDLAKRYFDEGADEITFLNITSFRNSPLTDLPMLEILRRTSETVFVPLTIGGGIRDIIDPDGTFHSALEVAGEYFRSGADKVSIGSDAVYAVEKYLKNGKKCDGDTAIETIAHAYGSQAVVISVDPKRVYVKTPADTYHHCLETSIPGPNGERYCWYQCTVKGGREARDIDVHQLVSVCEVMGAGEILLNCMDRDGTNSGYDIELIRDVKKSVRIPVIASSGAGNEDHFVEVFRETGVEAALAAGIFHRREVPIESVKRVLKGRDILIRDNDTVL
;
A
#
# COMPACT_ATOMS: atom_id res chain seq x y z
N VAL A 1 3.31 32.15 1.25
CA VAL A 1 3.21 31.34 0.02
C VAL A 1 1.75 31.35 -0.42
N LEU A 2 1.44 31.69 -1.67
CA LEU A 2 0.05 31.72 -2.17
C LEU A 2 -0.61 30.34 -1.94
N HIS A 3 -1.87 30.32 -1.49
CA HIS A 3 -2.69 29.10 -1.27
C HIS A 3 -1.99 27.96 -0.53
N TYR A 4 -1.23 28.26 0.53
CA TYR A 4 -0.52 27.24 1.34
C TYR A 4 0.41 26.34 0.51
N GLY A 5 0.95 26.82 -0.61
CA GLY A 5 1.86 26.03 -1.46
C GLY A 5 1.18 24.94 -2.27
N ILE A 6 -0.16 24.89 -2.26
CA ILE A 6 -0.94 23.97 -3.09
C ILE A 6 -0.84 24.41 -4.55
N LYS A 7 -0.58 23.46 -5.45
CA LYS A 7 -0.42 23.72 -6.89
C LYS A 7 -1.36 22.84 -7.71
N GLN A 8 -1.98 23.43 -8.72
CA GLN A 8 -2.76 22.67 -9.70
C GLN A 8 -1.85 21.69 -10.45
N GLY A 9 -2.34 20.47 -10.71
CA GLY A 9 -1.58 19.44 -11.42
C GLY A 9 -0.62 18.64 -10.53
N THR A 10 -0.37 19.05 -9.29
CA THR A 10 0.33 18.24 -8.28
C THR A 10 -0.57 17.09 -7.79
N ALA A 11 0.04 16.01 -7.32
CA ALA A 11 -0.66 14.90 -6.68
C ALA A 11 -0.57 15.00 -5.17
N TYR A 12 -1.69 14.76 -4.49
CA TYR A 12 -1.78 14.62 -3.04
C TYR A 12 -2.46 13.27 -2.74
N TYR A 13 -2.15 12.69 -1.58
CA TYR A 13 -2.64 11.38 -1.20
C TYR A 13 -3.99 11.46 -0.48
N PHE A 14 -5.03 10.93 -1.13
CA PHE A 14 -6.38 10.78 -0.59
C PHE A 14 -6.62 9.32 -0.25
N VAL A 15 -7.22 9.06 0.91
CA VAL A 15 -7.57 7.71 1.37
C VAL A 15 -8.88 7.76 2.17
N HIS A 16 -10.01 7.73 1.47
CA HIS A 16 -11.34 7.89 2.08
C HIS A 16 -12.42 7.25 1.21
N SER A 17 -13.53 6.84 1.84
CA SER A 17 -14.76 6.41 1.13
C SER A 17 -15.82 7.51 1.07
N TYR A 18 -15.73 8.51 1.95
CA TYR A 18 -16.70 9.61 2.06
C TYR A 18 -16.00 10.94 1.79
N ALA A 19 -16.69 11.86 1.12
CA ALA A 19 -16.22 13.22 0.90
C ALA A 19 -17.42 14.17 0.86
N VAL A 20 -17.15 15.48 1.00
CA VAL A 20 -18.19 16.51 0.90
C VAL A 20 -18.36 16.91 -0.57
N PRO A 21 -19.48 16.58 -1.23
CA PRO A 21 -19.71 17.00 -2.62
C PRO A 21 -19.68 18.52 -2.73
N TYR A 22 -19.08 19.04 -3.80
CA TYR A 22 -19.05 20.47 -4.02
C TYR A 22 -20.45 21.00 -4.37
N SER A 23 -20.81 22.15 -3.81
CA SER A 23 -21.97 22.94 -4.23
C SER A 23 -21.67 24.44 -4.15
N ASN A 24 -22.41 25.25 -4.90
CA ASN A 24 -22.23 26.71 -4.91
C ASN A 24 -22.39 27.37 -3.53
N GLN A 25 -23.10 26.73 -2.60
CA GLN A 25 -23.25 27.22 -1.22
C GLN A 25 -21.93 27.18 -0.43
N LEU A 26 -21.00 26.32 -0.83
CA LEU A 26 -19.69 26.15 -0.19
C LEU A 26 -18.59 27.02 -0.82
N LYS A 27 -18.91 27.83 -1.84
CA LYS A 27 -17.94 28.56 -2.65
C LYS A 27 -17.02 29.46 -1.81
N GLU A 28 -17.56 30.16 -0.81
CA GLU A 28 -16.78 31.07 0.03
C GLU A 28 -15.79 30.36 0.98
N TRP A 29 -16.02 29.07 1.25
CA TRP A 29 -15.16 28.25 2.11
C TRP A 29 -14.19 27.37 1.32
N THR A 30 -14.43 27.19 0.03
CA THR A 30 -13.72 26.21 -0.80
C THR A 30 -12.47 26.84 -1.40
N LEU A 31 -11.29 26.40 -0.96
CA LEU A 31 -10.03 26.77 -1.58
C LEU A 31 -9.72 25.91 -2.82
N ALA A 32 -10.01 24.61 -2.74
CA ALA A 32 -9.76 23.67 -3.83
C ALA A 32 -10.78 22.53 -3.88
N VAL A 33 -11.15 22.13 -5.09
CA VAL A 33 -11.96 20.95 -5.38
C VAL A 33 -11.13 19.87 -6.07
N THR A 34 -11.52 18.61 -5.89
CA THR A 34 -10.96 17.46 -6.61
C THR A 34 -12.11 16.70 -7.27
N GLN A 35 -11.82 16.04 -8.40
CA GLN A 35 -12.76 15.14 -9.06
C GLN A 35 -12.29 13.69 -8.91
N TYR A 36 -13.21 12.81 -8.51
CA TYR A 36 -13.06 11.37 -8.46
C TYR A 36 -14.23 10.76 -9.23
N GLY A 37 -13.97 10.04 -10.33
CA GLY A 37 -15.08 9.63 -11.21
C GLY A 37 -15.77 10.82 -11.85
N THR A 38 -17.09 10.81 -11.80
CA THR A 38 -17.95 11.94 -12.19
C THR A 38 -18.23 12.91 -11.04
N GLU A 39 -17.76 12.61 -9.82
CA GLU A 39 -18.07 13.37 -8.61
C GLU A 39 -16.99 14.42 -8.33
N LYS A 40 -17.44 15.64 -8.05
CA LYS A 40 -16.58 16.73 -7.57
C LYS A 40 -16.80 16.93 -6.08
N PHE A 41 -15.72 17.00 -5.32
CA PHE A 41 -15.76 17.18 -3.87
C PHE A 41 -14.81 18.28 -3.38
N VAL A 42 -15.12 18.86 -2.22
CA VAL A 42 -14.28 19.84 -1.55
C VAL A 42 -13.05 19.13 -0.99
N SER A 43 -11.87 19.48 -1.51
CA SER A 43 -10.62 18.85 -1.11
C SER A 43 -9.81 19.70 -0.12
N VAL A 44 -10.02 21.02 -0.15
CA VAL A 44 -9.39 21.97 0.75
C VAL A 44 -10.36 23.07 1.12
N VAL A 45 -10.48 23.33 2.41
CA VAL A 45 -11.28 24.40 2.99
C VAL A 45 -10.35 25.47 3.55
N GLN A 46 -10.67 26.73 3.29
CA GLN A 46 -10.00 27.87 3.90
C GLN A 46 -11.03 28.95 4.26
N LYS A 47 -11.02 29.39 5.51
CA LYS A 47 -11.75 30.60 5.93
C LYS A 47 -11.11 31.20 7.16
N ASP A 48 -10.78 32.49 7.10
CA ASP A 48 -10.09 33.20 8.17
C ASP A 48 -8.81 32.45 8.61
N ASN A 49 -8.76 31.96 9.85
CA ASN A 49 -7.65 31.17 10.39
C ASN A 49 -7.87 29.64 10.27
N ILE A 50 -8.95 29.20 9.63
CA ILE A 50 -9.27 27.79 9.41
C ILE A 50 -8.67 27.36 8.07
N PHE A 51 -7.92 26.25 8.10
CA PHE A 51 -7.41 25.56 6.94
C PHE A 51 -7.51 24.05 7.16
N CYS A 52 -8.14 23.33 6.24
CA CYS A 52 -8.32 21.88 6.33
C CYS A 52 -8.12 21.22 4.97
N THR A 53 -7.47 20.06 4.95
CA THR A 53 -7.30 19.23 3.75
C THR A 53 -8.03 17.90 3.93
N GLN A 54 -8.69 17.42 2.87
CA GLN A 54 -9.24 16.07 2.81
C GLN A 54 -8.16 15.03 2.51
N PHE A 55 -7.08 15.44 1.83
CA PHE A 55 -5.87 14.63 1.65
C PHE A 55 -4.95 14.73 2.86
N HIS A 56 -4.01 13.78 2.95
CA HIS A 56 -2.98 13.70 3.97
C HIS A 56 -1.68 14.35 3.50
N PRO A 57 -1.37 15.61 3.87
CA PRO A 57 -0.13 16.25 3.45
C PRO A 57 1.12 15.50 3.95
N GLU A 58 1.07 14.90 5.13
CA GLU A 58 2.12 14.06 5.71
C GLU A 58 2.37 12.75 4.93
N LYS A 59 1.43 12.33 4.07
CA LYS A 59 1.55 11.17 3.17
C LYS A 59 1.63 11.54 1.69
N SER A 60 1.82 12.83 1.39
CA SER A 60 1.88 13.35 0.01
C SER A 60 3.30 13.68 -0.45
N GLY A 61 4.32 13.09 0.19
CA GLY A 61 5.73 13.36 -0.04
C GLY A 61 6.10 14.83 0.17
N TYR A 62 7.14 15.30 -0.53
CA TYR A 62 7.62 16.68 -0.45
C TYR A 62 6.54 17.71 -0.84
N SER A 63 5.64 17.35 -1.75
CA SER A 63 4.51 18.21 -2.12
C SER A 63 3.57 18.50 -0.95
N GLY A 64 3.33 17.52 -0.06
CA GLY A 64 2.54 17.74 1.13
C GLY A 64 3.32 18.38 2.28
N LEU A 65 4.62 18.08 2.41
CA LEU A 65 5.48 18.80 3.36
C LEU A 65 5.53 20.31 3.06
N ARG A 66 5.49 20.71 1.79
CA ARG A 66 5.34 22.13 1.41
C ARG A 66 4.04 22.76 1.91
N VAL A 67 2.95 21.99 1.94
CA VAL A 67 1.67 22.45 2.50
C VAL A 67 1.78 22.67 4.00
N LEU A 68 2.36 21.71 4.74
CA LEU A 68 2.58 21.85 6.18
C LEU A 68 3.52 23.01 6.51
N LYS A 69 4.64 23.14 5.79
CA LYS A 69 5.58 24.24 5.94
C LYS A 69 4.89 25.59 5.70
N ALA A 70 4.13 25.72 4.61
CA ALA A 70 3.41 26.94 4.32
C ALA A 70 2.36 27.26 5.39
N PHE A 71 1.64 26.27 5.92
CA PHE A 71 0.71 26.45 7.02
C PHE A 71 1.39 26.99 8.28
N LEU A 72 2.57 26.46 8.64
CA LEU A 72 3.32 26.89 9.82
C LEU A 72 3.97 28.28 9.66
N GLU A 73 4.41 28.63 8.45
CA GLU A 73 5.15 29.88 8.18
C GLU A 73 4.24 31.08 7.85
N ILE A 74 2.95 30.86 7.60
CA ILE A 74 2.02 31.94 7.26
C ILE A 74 1.74 32.83 8.49
N ASN A 75 2.26 34.06 8.44
CA ASN A 75 1.90 35.12 9.38
C ASN A 75 0.51 35.71 9.04
N GLY A 76 -0.31 35.98 10.06
CA GLY A 76 -1.71 36.42 9.91
C GLY A 76 -1.94 37.66 9.03
N ALA A 77 -0.93 38.54 8.88
CA ALA A 77 -1.00 39.70 7.97
C ALA A 77 -0.93 39.31 6.48
N ALA A 78 -0.25 38.22 6.13
CA ALA A 78 -0.17 37.71 4.75
C ALA A 78 -1.46 36.99 4.31
N VAL A 79 -2.19 36.39 5.27
CA VAL A 79 -3.51 35.76 5.03
C VAL A 79 -4.51 36.81 4.52
N GLN A 80 -4.58 37.97 5.16
CA GLN A 80 -5.50 39.05 4.76
C GLN A 80 -5.24 39.63 3.36
N ILE A 81 -3.98 39.60 2.90
CA ILE A 81 -3.63 40.07 1.55
C ILE A 81 -3.96 39.00 0.50
N ALA A 82 -3.70 37.71 0.79
CA ALA A 82 -4.04 36.60 -0.10
C ALA A 82 -5.57 36.37 -0.24
N LEU A 83 -6.37 36.83 0.72
CA LEU A 83 -7.84 36.75 0.69
C LEU A 83 -8.51 37.74 -0.28
N LYS A 84 -7.78 38.75 -0.79
CA LYS A 84 -8.36 39.78 -1.68
C LYS A 84 -8.38 39.39 -3.14
N ASP A 85 -7.53 38.46 -3.57
CA ASP A 85 -7.44 38.01 -4.96
C ASP A 85 -7.36 36.48 -5.05
N VAL A 86 -8.38 35.89 -5.69
CA VAL A 86 -8.49 34.50 -6.17
C VAL A 86 -8.80 33.44 -5.09
N ASN A 87 -10.08 33.27 -4.75
CA ASN A 87 -10.54 32.29 -3.75
C ASN A 87 -10.43 30.82 -4.17
N ILE A 88 -10.02 30.49 -5.40
CA ILE A 88 -10.05 29.11 -5.89
C ILE A 88 -8.84 28.80 -6.76
N ILE A 89 -8.04 27.82 -6.34
CA ILE A 89 -6.86 27.31 -7.10
C ILE A 89 -7.29 26.72 -8.44
N GLN A 90 -8.48 26.13 -8.49
CA GLN A 90 -9.11 25.59 -9.69
C GLN A 90 -10.61 25.81 -9.64
N ASN A 91 -11.13 26.62 -10.57
CA ASN A 91 -12.58 26.83 -10.70
C ASN A 91 -13.28 25.46 -10.88
N PRO A 92 -14.29 25.13 -10.06
CA PRO A 92 -15.00 23.86 -10.16
C PRO A 92 -15.64 23.63 -11.53
N ASP A 93 -15.95 24.70 -12.26
CA ASP A 93 -16.51 24.67 -13.62
C ASP A 93 -15.44 24.40 -14.70
N ASP A 94 -14.16 24.70 -14.41
CA ASP A 94 -13.01 24.45 -15.30
C ASP A 94 -12.41 23.05 -15.10
N VAL A 95 -12.94 22.26 -14.16
CA VAL A 95 -12.65 20.83 -14.07
C VAL A 95 -13.39 20.14 -15.22
N ASN A 96 -12.75 20.20 -16.38
CA ASN A 96 -13.12 19.70 -17.70
C ASN A 96 -14.34 18.75 -17.75
N THR A 97 -15.54 19.31 -17.95
CA THR A 97 -16.74 18.54 -18.33
C THR A 97 -16.97 18.52 -19.84
N ASN A 98 -16.21 19.30 -20.62
CA ASN A 98 -16.53 19.64 -22.02
C ASN A 98 -15.50 19.18 -23.07
N ASN A 99 -14.44 18.45 -22.69
CA ASN A 99 -13.64 17.76 -23.70
C ASN A 99 -14.34 16.46 -24.12
N ASN A 100 -14.54 16.28 -25.41
CA ASN A 100 -14.84 14.99 -26.07
C ASN A 100 -13.75 13.90 -25.82
N ASP A 101 -12.80 14.15 -24.92
CA ASP A 101 -11.96 13.14 -24.33
C ASP A 101 -12.82 12.30 -23.38
N ASN A 102 -13.37 11.21 -23.91
CA ASN A 102 -13.96 10.08 -23.18
C ASN A 102 -12.99 9.41 -22.17
N LYS A 103 -11.91 10.07 -21.73
CA LYS A 103 -10.98 9.60 -20.71
C LYS A 103 -11.61 9.81 -19.34
N ARG A 104 -12.51 8.87 -19.03
CA ARG A 104 -12.89 8.47 -17.67
C ARG A 104 -11.64 8.40 -16.79
N ASP A 105 -11.75 9.01 -15.62
CA ASP A 105 -10.82 8.89 -14.49
C ASP A 105 -9.39 9.41 -14.67
N ARG A 106 -9.11 10.56 -14.05
CA ARG A 106 -7.76 11.13 -13.91
C ARG A 106 -6.94 10.44 -12.80
N PHE A 107 -7.22 9.17 -12.48
CA PHE A 107 -6.50 8.46 -11.45
C PHE A 107 -5.04 8.27 -11.87
N ARG A 108 -4.16 8.79 -11.03
CA ARG A 108 -2.74 8.51 -11.16
C ARG A 108 -2.52 7.07 -10.74
N LYS A 109 -1.89 6.29 -11.61
CA LYS A 109 -1.49 4.92 -11.35
C LYS A 109 -0.38 4.92 -10.31
N ARG A 110 -0.53 4.08 -9.29
CA ARG A 110 0.34 4.04 -8.12
C ARG A 110 1.40 2.96 -8.28
N ILE A 111 2.66 3.32 -8.04
CA ILE A 111 3.79 2.38 -8.04
C ILE A 111 4.16 2.05 -6.61
N ILE A 112 3.90 0.80 -6.21
CA ILE A 112 4.15 0.31 -4.85
C ILE A 112 5.46 -0.45 -4.82
N ALA A 113 6.34 -0.07 -3.90
CA ALA A 113 7.57 -0.81 -3.63
C ALA A 113 7.37 -1.72 -2.42
N CYS A 114 7.77 -2.97 -2.54
CA CYS A 114 7.58 -3.97 -1.49
C CYS A 114 8.91 -4.53 -1.00
N LEU A 115 9.01 -4.78 0.31
CA LEU A 115 10.14 -5.47 0.92
C LEU A 115 9.67 -6.56 1.90
N ASP A 116 10.34 -7.71 1.82
CA ASP A 116 10.22 -8.78 2.79
C ASP A 116 11.09 -8.46 3.99
N VAL A 117 10.53 -8.47 5.19
CA VAL A 117 11.31 -8.38 6.43
C VAL A 117 11.34 -9.75 7.09
N ARG A 118 12.54 -10.28 7.29
CA ARG A 118 12.80 -11.61 7.88
C ARG A 118 13.78 -11.50 9.03
N THR A 119 13.83 -12.54 9.84
CA THR A 119 14.86 -12.73 10.86
C THR A 119 15.90 -13.70 10.31
N ASN A 120 17.19 -13.38 10.41
CA ASN A 120 18.27 -14.33 10.09
C ASN A 120 18.60 -15.23 11.30
N ASP A 121 19.54 -16.16 11.14
CA ASP A 121 19.95 -17.11 12.19
C ASP A 121 20.56 -16.43 13.44
N GLU A 122 21.06 -15.19 13.29
CA GLU A 122 21.61 -14.38 14.38
C GLU A 122 20.56 -13.55 15.11
N GLY A 123 19.30 -13.58 14.66
CA GLY A 123 18.21 -12.79 15.22
C GLY A 123 18.05 -11.39 14.59
N ASP A 124 18.84 -11.06 13.56
CA ASP A 124 18.80 -9.75 12.90
C ASP A 124 17.67 -9.64 11.90
N LEU A 125 17.14 -8.42 11.75
CA LEU A 125 16.16 -8.11 10.71
C LEU A 125 16.85 -7.84 9.38
N VAL A 126 16.53 -8.65 8.39
CA VAL A 126 17.11 -8.59 7.04
C VAL A 126 16.02 -8.48 5.99
N VAL A 127 16.37 -7.88 4.86
CA VAL A 127 15.53 -7.87 3.66
C VAL A 127 15.99 -8.94 2.71
N THR A 128 15.07 -9.77 2.20
CA THR A 128 15.41 -10.85 1.28
C THR A 128 14.42 -10.95 0.12
N LYS A 129 14.86 -10.48 -1.05
CA LYS A 129 14.51 -11.03 -2.37
C LYS A 129 15.50 -10.54 -3.43
N GLY A 130 16.80 -10.47 -3.10
CA GLY A 130 17.79 -9.96 -4.05
C GLY A 130 19.26 -9.93 -3.65
N ASP A 131 19.63 -10.24 -2.41
CA ASP A 131 21.04 -10.27 -2.04
C ASP A 131 21.39 -11.49 -1.19
N GLN A 132 22.37 -12.26 -1.66
CA GLN A 132 23.38 -12.83 -0.76
C GLN A 132 24.26 -11.66 -0.29
N TYR A 133 23.77 -10.80 0.60
CA TYR A 133 24.67 -9.87 1.29
C TYR A 133 25.47 -10.69 2.29
N ASP A 134 26.76 -10.83 2.02
CA ASP A 134 27.74 -11.40 2.95
C ASP A 134 27.62 -10.64 4.28
N VAL A 135 27.20 -11.32 5.35
CA VAL A 135 26.93 -10.74 6.68
C VAL A 135 28.26 -10.48 7.39
N ARG A 136 29.15 -9.72 6.76
CA ARG A 136 30.45 -9.34 7.30
C ARG A 136 30.70 -7.86 7.04
N ASP A 137 29.94 -7.01 7.70
CA ASP A 137 30.43 -5.65 7.96
C ASP A 137 31.66 -5.76 8.87
N ARG A 138 32.79 -5.21 8.38
CA ARG A 138 34.11 -5.27 9.01
C ARG A 138 34.07 -4.61 10.39
N MET A 139 34.17 -5.42 11.45
CA MET A 139 34.49 -4.95 12.79
C MET A 139 35.88 -4.29 12.79
N THR A 140 35.96 -2.98 12.99
CA THR A 140 37.22 -2.33 13.41
C THR A 140 37.29 -2.37 14.94
N THR A 141 38.14 -3.25 15.46
CA THR A 141 38.48 -3.30 16.88
C THR A 141 39.38 -2.12 17.24
N THR A 142 38.99 -1.31 18.22
CA THR A 142 39.93 -0.41 18.91
C THR A 142 40.41 -1.06 20.20
N ALA A 143 41.61 -0.67 20.65
CA ALA A 143 42.40 -1.33 21.70
C ALA A 143 41.75 -1.40 23.10
N ASN A 144 40.53 -0.88 23.29
CA ASN A 144 39.84 -0.82 24.60
C ASN A 144 38.60 -1.73 24.72
N GLY A 145 38.41 -2.70 23.82
CA GLY A 145 37.45 -3.79 24.01
C GLY A 145 35.96 -3.42 23.97
N ASN A 146 35.61 -2.17 23.65
CA ASN A 146 34.22 -1.75 23.47
C ASN A 146 33.86 -1.71 21.98
N ASN A 147 32.83 -2.48 21.60
CA ASN A 147 32.30 -2.50 20.24
C ASN A 147 31.33 -1.33 20.05
N TYR A 148 31.66 -0.39 19.16
CA TYR A 148 30.76 0.66 18.68
C TYR A 148 30.50 0.48 17.19
N ILE A 149 29.24 0.59 16.77
CA ILE A 149 28.89 0.83 15.37
C ILE A 149 28.96 2.34 15.16
N SER A 150 29.87 2.80 14.30
CA SER A 150 29.89 4.20 13.88
C SER A 150 28.67 4.48 13.04
N THR A 151 27.77 5.34 13.52
CA THR A 151 26.75 5.98 12.70
C THR A 151 27.28 7.38 12.34
N ASN A 152 27.01 7.85 11.12
CA ASN A 152 27.45 9.15 10.62
C ASN A 152 26.86 10.36 11.39
N ASN A 153 26.11 10.16 12.49
CA ASN A 153 25.38 11.20 13.21
C ASN A 153 25.75 11.33 14.71
N GLY A 154 26.82 10.72 15.20
CA GLY A 154 27.49 11.15 16.44
C GLY A 154 26.72 11.01 17.77
N LEU A 155 25.62 10.26 17.83
CA LEU A 155 24.87 10.00 19.07
C LEU A 155 25.14 8.57 19.59
N PRO A 156 25.65 8.40 20.82
CA PRO A 156 25.86 7.08 21.41
C PRO A 156 24.55 6.55 22.02
N ASN A 157 24.12 5.36 21.60
CA ASN A 157 23.06 4.60 22.28
C ASN A 157 23.68 3.50 23.15
N VAL A 158 23.28 3.45 24.42
CA VAL A 158 23.58 2.34 25.34
C VAL A 158 22.66 1.17 24.98
N ILE A 159 23.23 -0.01 24.73
CA ILE A 159 22.50 -1.20 24.28
C ILE A 159 22.38 -2.18 25.46
N ASN A 160 21.15 -2.50 25.87
CA ASN A 160 20.88 -3.60 26.79
C ASN A 160 20.87 -4.94 26.05
N VAL A 161 21.45 -5.97 26.68
CA VAL A 161 21.65 -7.31 26.11
C VAL A 161 20.29 -7.98 25.89
N GLY A 162 19.88 -8.12 24.62
CA GLY A 162 18.59 -8.71 24.21
C GLY A 162 17.98 -8.13 22.92
N GLN A 163 18.53 -7.03 22.38
CA GLN A 163 17.97 -6.37 21.19
C GLN A 163 18.40 -7.03 19.87
N VAL A 164 17.42 -7.23 18.97
CA VAL A 164 17.61 -7.52 17.55
C VAL A 164 18.59 -6.50 16.95
N ARG A 165 19.70 -6.97 16.38
CA ARG A 165 20.68 -6.08 15.77
C ARG A 165 20.25 -5.76 14.33
N ASN A 166 20.68 -4.60 13.85
CA ASN A 166 20.54 -4.17 12.45
C ASN A 166 19.11 -3.83 11.94
N LEU A 167 18.31 -3.12 12.74
CA LEU A 167 17.02 -2.53 12.30
C LEU A 167 17.16 -1.55 11.11
N GLY A 168 18.37 -1.07 10.80
CA GLY A 168 18.62 -0.05 9.77
C GLY A 168 18.34 -0.51 8.35
N LYS A 169 18.59 -1.78 8.01
CA LYS A 169 18.49 -2.25 6.61
C LYS A 169 17.08 -2.12 6.00
N PRO A 170 15.98 -2.55 6.66
CA PRO A 170 14.63 -2.30 6.15
C PRO A 170 14.28 -0.82 6.06
N VAL A 171 14.72 -0.02 7.04
CA VAL A 171 14.45 1.43 7.11
C VAL A 171 15.16 2.17 5.99
N ASP A 172 16.45 1.91 5.78
CA ASP A 172 17.27 2.51 4.72
C ASP A 172 16.74 2.15 3.33
N LEU A 173 16.30 0.89 3.16
CA LEU A 173 15.69 0.45 1.91
C LEU A 173 14.34 1.14 1.66
N ALA A 174 13.50 1.27 2.67
CA ALA A 174 12.24 1.99 2.56
C ALA A 174 12.49 3.47 2.22
N LYS A 175 13.44 4.12 2.90
CA LYS A 175 13.87 5.48 2.57
C LYS A 175 14.33 5.59 1.12
N ARG A 176 15.15 4.65 0.65
CA ARG A 176 15.58 4.61 -0.75
C ARG A 176 14.40 4.51 -1.71
N TYR A 177 13.45 3.62 -1.46
CA TYR A 177 12.27 3.50 -2.32
C TYR A 177 11.47 4.80 -2.38
N PHE A 178 11.31 5.48 -1.25
CA PHE A 178 10.67 6.80 -1.21
C PHE A 178 11.44 7.84 -2.04
N ASP A 179 12.76 7.93 -1.86
CA ASP A 179 13.63 8.87 -2.58
C ASP A 179 13.64 8.58 -4.11
N GLU A 180 13.57 7.30 -4.51
CA GLU A 180 13.44 6.85 -5.90
C GLU A 180 12.04 7.08 -6.49
N GLY A 181 11.08 7.49 -5.64
CA GLY A 181 9.75 7.92 -6.06
C GLY A 181 8.64 6.89 -5.87
N ALA A 182 8.80 5.88 -5.02
CA ALA A 182 7.68 5.01 -4.64
C ALA A 182 6.49 5.85 -4.17
N ASP A 183 5.28 5.43 -4.52
CA ASP A 183 4.06 6.09 -4.10
C ASP A 183 3.47 5.48 -2.83
N GLU A 184 3.92 4.28 -2.46
CA GLU A 184 3.60 3.54 -1.24
C GLU A 184 4.69 2.50 -0.99
N ILE A 185 4.92 2.18 0.28
CA ILE A 185 5.86 1.14 0.70
C ILE A 185 5.13 0.05 1.46
N THR A 186 5.25 -1.20 1.00
CA THR A 186 4.69 -2.37 1.66
C THR A 186 5.78 -3.19 2.34
N PHE A 187 5.59 -3.45 3.63
CA PHE A 187 6.41 -4.35 4.43
C PHE A 187 5.69 -5.69 4.56
N LEU A 188 6.32 -6.77 4.11
CA LEU A 188 5.85 -8.13 4.37
C LEU A 188 6.62 -8.71 5.55
N ASN A 189 5.98 -8.74 6.70
CA ASN A 189 6.50 -9.31 7.93
C ASN A 189 6.44 -10.84 7.88
N ILE A 190 7.59 -11.47 7.60
CA ILE A 190 7.78 -12.92 7.58
C ILE A 190 8.66 -13.35 8.77
N THR A 191 8.78 -12.49 9.78
CA THR A 191 9.57 -12.75 10.97
C THR A 191 8.88 -13.81 11.85
N SER A 192 9.68 -14.57 12.58
CA SER A 192 9.20 -15.60 13.50
C SER A 192 9.41 -15.18 14.95
N PHE A 193 8.81 -14.07 15.38
CA PHE A 193 8.86 -13.63 16.78
C PHE A 193 7.73 -14.24 17.62
N ARG A 194 7.62 -15.58 17.61
CA ARG A 194 6.52 -16.30 18.29
C ARG A 194 6.50 -16.12 19.81
N ASN A 195 7.60 -15.66 20.40
CA ASN A 195 7.78 -15.52 21.84
C ASN A 195 8.05 -14.07 22.28
N SER A 196 7.73 -13.07 21.44
CA SER A 196 7.85 -11.65 21.80
C SER A 196 6.49 -11.08 22.14
N PRO A 197 6.35 -10.32 23.25
CA PRO A 197 5.14 -9.55 23.51
C PRO A 197 4.82 -8.58 22.37
N LEU A 198 3.55 -8.26 22.16
CA LEU A 198 3.09 -7.35 21.11
C LEU A 198 3.87 -6.03 21.10
N THR A 199 4.06 -5.42 22.27
CA THR A 199 4.71 -4.11 22.42
C THR A 199 6.19 -4.10 22.01
N ASP A 200 6.82 -5.28 22.03
CA ASP A 200 8.25 -5.45 21.78
C ASP A 200 8.53 -6.01 20.38
N LEU A 201 7.50 -6.11 19.53
CA LEU A 201 7.67 -6.58 18.17
C LEU A 201 8.62 -5.66 17.39
N PRO A 202 9.74 -6.18 16.87
CA PRO A 202 10.74 -5.35 16.18
C PRO A 202 10.21 -4.62 14.93
N MET A 203 9.15 -5.15 14.32
CA MET A 203 8.47 -4.49 13.20
C MET A 203 7.83 -3.15 13.57
N LEU A 204 7.40 -2.97 14.83
CA LEU A 204 6.85 -1.70 15.30
C LEU A 204 7.93 -0.62 15.26
N GLU A 205 9.15 -0.95 15.71
CA GLU A 205 10.28 -0.02 15.69
C GLU A 205 10.75 0.29 14.25
N ILE A 206 10.71 -0.68 13.33
CA ILE A 206 10.98 -0.41 11.91
C ILE A 206 10.01 0.64 11.37
N LEU A 207 8.71 0.51 11.65
CA LEU A 207 7.72 1.47 11.17
C LEU A 207 7.91 2.85 11.79
N ARG A 208 8.24 2.94 13.09
CA ARG A 208 8.51 4.22 13.76
C ARG A 208 9.66 4.95 13.09
N ARG A 209 10.80 4.27 12.92
CA ARG A 209 11.99 4.84 12.26
C ARG A 209 11.77 5.16 10.79
N THR A 210 11.03 4.32 10.07
CA THR A 210 10.67 4.59 8.68
C THR A 210 9.86 5.88 8.58
N SER A 211 8.88 6.06 9.48
CA SER A 211 7.98 7.22 9.49
C SER A 211 8.67 8.56 9.80
N GLU A 212 9.90 8.54 10.34
CA GLU A 212 10.70 9.76 10.55
C GLU A 212 11.13 10.42 9.24
N THR A 213 11.22 9.67 8.14
CA THR A 213 11.78 10.16 6.86
C THR A 213 10.99 9.78 5.61
N VAL A 214 10.06 8.83 5.71
CA VAL A 214 9.23 8.37 4.59
C VAL A 214 7.83 8.96 4.69
N PHE A 215 7.53 9.90 3.80
CA PHE A 215 6.28 10.67 3.79
C PHE A 215 5.29 10.20 2.71
N VAL A 216 5.20 8.89 2.52
CA VAL A 216 4.22 8.19 1.69
C VAL A 216 3.54 7.10 2.53
N PRO A 217 2.40 6.54 2.09
CA PRO A 217 1.72 5.48 2.82
C PRO A 217 2.61 4.27 3.09
N LEU A 218 2.48 3.70 4.28
CA LEU A 218 3.14 2.48 4.73
C LEU A 218 2.10 1.39 4.95
N THR A 219 2.25 0.27 4.25
CA THR A 219 1.39 -0.91 4.42
C THR A 219 2.17 -2.02 5.12
N ILE A 220 1.58 -2.63 6.14
CA ILE A 220 2.20 -3.77 6.85
C ILE A 220 1.36 -5.03 6.67
N GLY A 221 1.96 -6.10 6.14
CA GLY A 221 1.34 -7.41 6.03
C GLY A 221 2.06 -8.44 6.88
N GLY A 222 1.31 -9.37 7.46
CA GLY A 222 1.86 -10.47 8.26
C GLY A 222 1.77 -10.22 9.77
N GLY A 223 1.10 -11.15 10.47
CA GLY A 223 0.92 -11.08 11.94
C GLY A 223 -0.29 -10.28 12.40
N ILE A 224 -1.12 -9.77 11.49
CA ILE A 224 -2.35 -9.02 11.81
C ILE A 224 -3.49 -10.00 12.11
N ARG A 225 -3.57 -10.45 13.36
CA ARG A 225 -4.54 -11.44 13.84
C ARG A 225 -4.63 -11.41 15.36
N ASP A 226 -5.56 -12.17 15.92
CA ASP A 226 -5.60 -12.42 17.36
C ASP A 226 -4.31 -13.12 17.81
N ILE A 227 -3.69 -12.63 18.87
CA ILE A 227 -2.47 -13.18 19.45
C ILE A 227 -2.60 -13.33 20.96
N ILE A 228 -1.74 -14.17 21.51
CA ILE A 228 -1.56 -14.33 22.96
C ILE A 228 -0.08 -14.11 23.23
N ASP A 229 0.22 -13.12 24.07
CA ASP A 229 1.59 -12.82 24.51
C ASP A 229 2.17 -13.99 25.34
N PRO A 230 3.50 -14.06 25.51
CA PRO A 230 4.14 -15.12 26.28
C PRO A 230 3.65 -15.24 27.74
N ASP A 231 3.14 -14.15 28.31
CA ASP A 231 2.59 -14.12 29.67
C ASP A 231 1.12 -14.55 29.76
N GLY A 232 0.49 -14.86 28.62
CA GLY A 232 -0.91 -15.27 28.52
C GLY A 232 -1.89 -14.13 28.22
N THR A 233 -1.42 -12.88 28.06
CA THR A 233 -2.28 -11.75 27.70
C THR A 233 -2.82 -11.90 26.28
N PHE A 234 -4.15 -11.90 26.14
CA PHE A 234 -4.81 -11.93 24.82
C PHE A 234 -4.86 -10.52 24.23
N HIS A 235 -4.55 -10.42 22.94
CA HIS A 235 -4.76 -9.23 22.13
C HIS A 235 -5.56 -9.59 20.88
N SER A 236 -6.63 -8.86 20.64
CA SER A 236 -7.45 -8.96 19.43
C SER A 236 -6.69 -8.45 18.20
N ALA A 237 -7.08 -8.91 17.01
CA ALA A 237 -6.56 -8.40 15.74
C ALA A 237 -6.70 -6.88 15.61
N LEU A 238 -7.77 -6.31 16.20
CA LEU A 238 -7.98 -4.87 16.25
C LEU A 238 -6.93 -4.14 17.10
N GLU A 239 -6.58 -4.68 18.27
CA GLU A 239 -5.52 -4.14 19.13
C GLU A 239 -4.15 -4.24 18.45
N VAL A 240 -3.87 -5.40 17.84
CA VAL A 240 -2.64 -5.62 17.06
C VAL A 240 -2.53 -4.61 15.93
N ALA A 241 -3.59 -4.43 15.12
CA ALA A 241 -3.61 -3.43 14.06
C ALA A 241 -3.44 -2.01 14.60
N GLY A 242 -4.08 -1.68 15.73
CA GLY A 242 -3.94 -0.41 16.43
C GLY A 242 -2.48 -0.08 16.80
N GLU A 243 -1.73 -1.07 17.30
CA GLU A 243 -0.32 -0.88 17.62
C GLU A 243 0.56 -0.65 16.38
N TYR A 244 0.26 -1.36 15.28
CA TYR A 244 0.91 -1.10 13.99
C TYR A 244 0.61 0.30 13.45
N PHE A 245 -0.65 0.77 13.55
CA PHE A 245 -1.03 2.11 13.13
C PHE A 245 -0.34 3.19 13.96
N ARG A 246 -0.34 3.07 15.29
CA ARG A 246 0.37 3.99 16.19
C ARG A 246 1.88 4.02 15.95
N SER A 247 2.43 2.93 15.43
CA SER A 247 3.84 2.81 15.11
C SER A 247 4.19 3.32 13.72
N GLY A 248 3.22 3.70 12.89
CA GLY A 248 3.44 4.39 11.61
C GLY A 248 2.85 3.72 10.37
N ALA A 249 2.26 2.53 10.49
CA ALA A 249 1.49 1.96 9.39
C ALA A 249 0.24 2.81 9.10
N ASP A 250 -0.15 2.89 7.83
CA ASP A 250 -1.41 3.50 7.40
C ASP A 250 -2.45 2.44 7.03
N LYS A 251 -1.96 1.25 6.65
CA LYS A 251 -2.79 0.12 6.23
C LYS A 251 -2.22 -1.20 6.76
N VAL A 252 -3.11 -2.13 7.08
CA VAL A 252 -2.75 -3.51 7.44
C VAL A 252 -3.23 -4.48 6.37
N SER A 253 -2.41 -5.48 6.08
CA SER A 253 -2.70 -6.52 5.10
C SER A 253 -2.99 -7.86 5.78
N ILE A 254 -4.18 -8.40 5.53
CA ILE A 254 -4.68 -9.67 6.05
C ILE A 254 -4.55 -10.74 4.97
N GLY A 255 -3.93 -11.88 5.30
CA GLY A 255 -3.70 -13.00 4.38
C GLY A 255 -4.54 -14.22 4.71
N SER A 256 -3.95 -15.21 5.39
CA SER A 256 -4.62 -16.49 5.68
C SER A 256 -5.94 -16.36 6.44
N ASP A 257 -6.03 -15.42 7.38
CA ASP A 257 -7.26 -15.22 8.15
C ASP A 257 -8.42 -14.68 7.31
N ALA A 258 -8.13 -14.03 6.17
CA ALA A 258 -9.16 -13.65 5.21
C ALA A 258 -9.81 -14.90 4.58
N VAL A 259 -9.01 -15.91 4.23
CA VAL A 259 -9.53 -17.18 3.68
C VAL A 259 -10.38 -17.91 4.72
N TYR A 260 -9.92 -17.99 5.97
CA TYR A 260 -10.69 -18.63 7.04
C TYR A 260 -12.00 -17.88 7.35
N ALA A 261 -11.98 -16.54 7.31
CA ALA A 261 -13.17 -15.72 7.46
C ALA A 261 -14.19 -16.02 6.35
N VAL A 262 -13.76 -16.12 5.10
CA VAL A 262 -14.64 -16.46 3.97
C VAL A 262 -15.19 -17.88 4.08
N GLU A 263 -14.38 -18.86 4.47
CA GLU A 263 -14.88 -20.22 4.72
C GLU A 263 -15.95 -20.26 5.82
N LYS A 264 -15.74 -19.53 6.92
CA LYS A 264 -16.71 -19.39 8.01
C LYS A 264 -18.00 -18.75 7.49
N TYR A 265 -17.89 -17.64 6.74
CA TYR A 265 -19.02 -16.95 6.12
C TYR A 265 -19.82 -17.87 5.20
N LEU A 266 -19.17 -18.63 4.32
CA LEU A 266 -19.84 -19.54 3.40
C LEU A 266 -20.54 -20.69 4.14
N LYS A 267 -19.93 -21.23 5.20
CA LYS A 267 -20.54 -22.26 6.05
C LYS A 267 -21.70 -21.73 6.88
N ASN A 268 -21.63 -20.48 7.33
CA ASN A 268 -22.64 -19.83 8.18
C ASN A 268 -23.78 -19.19 7.38
N GLY A 269 -24.11 -19.73 6.20
CA GLY A 269 -25.24 -19.24 5.39
C GLY A 269 -25.03 -17.84 4.82
N LYS A 270 -23.77 -17.45 4.55
CA LYS A 270 -23.38 -16.15 3.97
C LYS A 270 -23.73 -14.96 4.86
N LYS A 271 -23.46 -15.09 6.15
CA LYS A 271 -23.67 -14.04 7.15
C LYS A 271 -22.34 -13.56 7.73
N CYS A 272 -22.19 -12.24 7.80
CA CYS A 272 -21.13 -11.57 8.53
C CYS A 272 -21.33 -11.76 10.04
N ASP A 273 -20.29 -12.22 10.74
CA ASP A 273 -20.34 -12.48 12.17
C ASP A 273 -20.02 -11.20 12.98
N GLY A 274 -19.38 -10.21 12.35
CA GLY A 274 -18.98 -8.95 12.96
C GLY A 274 -17.74 -9.05 13.85
N ASP A 275 -17.06 -10.21 13.86
CA ASP A 275 -15.96 -10.54 14.77
C ASP A 275 -14.62 -10.79 14.07
N THR A 276 -14.59 -10.82 12.73
CA THR A 276 -13.35 -11.08 12.01
C THR A 276 -12.40 -9.88 12.07
N ALA A 277 -11.11 -10.12 11.86
CA ALA A 277 -10.11 -9.05 11.73
C ALA A 277 -10.50 -8.02 10.65
N ILE A 278 -11.08 -8.47 9.53
CA ILE A 278 -11.52 -7.59 8.45
C ILE A 278 -12.62 -6.65 8.96
N GLU A 279 -13.68 -7.21 9.54
CA GLU A 279 -14.85 -6.46 9.99
C GLU A 279 -14.51 -5.49 11.13
N THR A 280 -13.76 -5.96 12.14
CA THR A 280 -13.44 -5.15 13.32
C THR A 280 -12.50 -4.00 13.01
N ILE A 281 -11.46 -4.23 12.19
CA ILE A 281 -10.51 -3.19 11.79
C ILE A 281 -11.18 -2.20 10.83
N ALA A 282 -11.95 -2.68 9.85
CA ALA A 282 -12.67 -1.81 8.92
C ALA A 282 -13.73 -0.96 9.63
N HIS A 283 -14.42 -1.51 10.63
CA HIS A 283 -15.38 -0.76 11.44
C HIS A 283 -14.72 0.37 12.23
N ALA A 284 -13.54 0.11 12.82
CA ALA A 284 -12.85 1.09 13.66
C ALA A 284 -12.08 2.15 12.86
N TYR A 285 -11.38 1.76 11.80
CA TYR A 285 -10.45 2.61 11.05
C TYR A 285 -10.92 2.94 9.62
N GLY A 286 -12.05 2.37 9.19
CA GLY A 286 -12.58 2.46 7.83
C GLY A 286 -11.97 1.41 6.90
N SER A 287 -12.70 1.07 5.84
CA SER A 287 -12.27 0.08 4.84
C SER A 287 -10.90 0.38 4.25
N GLN A 288 -10.58 1.66 4.08
CA GLN A 288 -9.33 2.12 3.51
C GLN A 288 -8.08 1.67 4.29
N ALA A 289 -8.23 1.25 5.54
CA ALA A 289 -7.13 0.75 6.38
C ALA A 289 -6.87 -0.77 6.20
N VAL A 290 -7.77 -1.50 5.51
CA VAL A 290 -7.72 -2.97 5.41
C VAL A 290 -7.45 -3.41 3.97
N VAL A 291 -6.29 -4.04 3.78
CA VAL A 291 -5.86 -4.66 2.53
C VAL A 291 -5.96 -6.19 2.66
N ILE A 292 -6.40 -6.87 1.60
CA ILE A 292 -6.43 -8.34 1.57
C ILE A 292 -5.34 -8.85 0.65
N SER A 293 -4.38 -9.58 1.19
CA SER A 293 -3.35 -10.25 0.39
C SER A 293 -3.88 -11.61 -0.06
N VAL A 294 -4.03 -11.77 -1.37
CA VAL A 294 -4.56 -12.99 -1.98
C VAL A 294 -3.45 -13.70 -2.75
N ASP A 295 -3.28 -14.99 -2.48
CA ASP A 295 -2.27 -15.86 -3.11
C ASP A 295 -2.96 -16.96 -3.95
N PRO A 296 -3.50 -16.61 -5.13
CA PRO A 296 -4.17 -17.55 -6.00
C PRO A 296 -3.18 -18.37 -6.85
N LYS A 297 -3.57 -19.60 -7.15
CA LYS A 297 -2.91 -20.51 -8.08
C LYS A 297 -3.88 -21.02 -9.13
N ARG A 298 -3.48 -21.02 -10.40
CA ARG A 298 -4.31 -21.46 -11.51
C ARG A 298 -4.55 -22.97 -11.46
N VAL A 299 -5.82 -23.37 -11.64
CA VAL A 299 -6.26 -24.77 -11.73
C VAL A 299 -7.05 -24.94 -13.03
N TYR A 300 -6.55 -25.79 -13.92
CA TYR A 300 -7.18 -26.07 -15.20
C TYR A 300 -8.35 -27.06 -15.09
N VAL A 301 -9.38 -26.85 -15.89
CA VAL A 301 -10.55 -27.74 -16.01
C VAL A 301 -10.92 -27.89 -17.49
N LYS A 302 -11.48 -29.05 -17.88
CA LYS A 302 -11.82 -29.29 -19.29
C LYS A 302 -13.01 -28.43 -19.71
N THR A 303 -14.00 -28.34 -18.83
CA THR A 303 -15.17 -27.49 -19.00
C THR A 303 -15.50 -26.78 -17.68
N PRO A 304 -16.17 -25.62 -17.70
CA PRO A 304 -16.64 -24.96 -16.49
C PRO A 304 -17.58 -25.81 -15.62
N ALA A 305 -18.18 -26.87 -16.19
CA ALA A 305 -19.07 -27.79 -15.46
C ALA A 305 -18.32 -28.80 -14.56
N ASP A 306 -17.00 -28.93 -14.71
CA ASP A 306 -16.18 -29.87 -13.92
C ASP A 306 -15.94 -29.37 -12.48
N THR A 307 -16.33 -28.14 -12.17
CA THR A 307 -16.21 -27.53 -10.86
C THR A 307 -17.38 -26.60 -10.58
N TYR A 308 -17.61 -26.29 -9.31
CA TYR A 308 -18.57 -25.28 -8.88
C TYR A 308 -17.93 -23.90 -8.72
N HIS A 309 -16.60 -23.80 -8.87
CA HIS A 309 -15.84 -22.56 -8.79
C HIS A 309 -16.01 -21.70 -10.03
N HIS A 310 -15.86 -20.38 -9.85
CA HIS A 310 -15.85 -19.45 -10.97
C HIS A 310 -14.68 -19.74 -11.91
N CYS A 311 -14.99 -20.10 -13.15
CA CYS A 311 -14.03 -20.41 -14.19
C CYS A 311 -13.99 -19.31 -15.25
N LEU A 312 -12.83 -19.09 -15.84
CA LEU A 312 -12.64 -18.26 -17.02
C LEU A 312 -12.03 -19.05 -18.17
N GLU A 313 -12.33 -18.64 -19.41
CA GLU A 313 -11.64 -19.13 -20.59
C GLU A 313 -10.25 -18.49 -20.66
N THR A 314 -9.23 -19.32 -20.85
CA THR A 314 -7.82 -18.92 -20.83
C THR A 314 -7.20 -19.05 -22.22
N SER A 315 -6.36 -18.07 -22.55
CA SER A 315 -5.48 -18.08 -23.71
C SER A 315 -4.28 -19.00 -23.53
N ILE A 316 -3.94 -19.35 -22.29
CA ILE A 316 -2.87 -20.27 -21.90
C ILE A 316 -3.50 -21.67 -21.71
N PRO A 317 -3.24 -22.64 -22.61
CA PRO A 317 -3.80 -23.98 -22.48
C PRO A 317 -3.19 -24.74 -21.32
N GLY A 318 -4.01 -25.57 -20.67
CA GLY A 318 -3.54 -26.51 -19.65
C GLY A 318 -2.70 -27.67 -20.24
N PRO A 319 -2.06 -28.48 -19.38
CA PRO A 319 -1.18 -29.57 -19.80
C PRO A 319 -1.83 -30.60 -20.74
N ASN A 320 -3.16 -30.75 -20.68
CA ASN A 320 -3.92 -31.67 -21.53
C ASN A 320 -4.80 -30.94 -22.55
N GLY A 321 -4.50 -29.66 -22.82
CA GLY A 321 -5.26 -28.82 -23.75
C GLY A 321 -6.52 -28.21 -23.14
N GLU A 322 -6.66 -28.20 -21.81
CA GLU A 322 -7.74 -27.50 -21.11
C GLU A 322 -7.77 -26.02 -21.52
N ARG A 323 -8.97 -25.48 -21.79
CA ARG A 323 -9.17 -24.08 -22.20
C ARG A 323 -9.83 -23.22 -21.13
N TYR A 324 -10.13 -23.82 -19.99
CA TYR A 324 -10.75 -23.16 -18.85
C TYR A 324 -9.89 -23.34 -17.61
N CYS A 325 -9.91 -22.34 -16.73
CA CYS A 325 -9.27 -22.44 -15.43
C CYS A 325 -10.04 -21.62 -14.39
N TRP A 326 -9.82 -21.95 -13.12
CA TRP A 326 -10.17 -21.13 -11.98
C TRP A 326 -8.91 -20.88 -11.15
N TYR A 327 -9.00 -19.99 -10.17
CA TYR A 327 -7.88 -19.62 -9.31
C TYR A 327 -8.15 -20.02 -7.88
N GLN A 328 -7.44 -21.04 -7.42
CA GLN A 328 -7.55 -21.58 -6.08
C GLN A 328 -6.75 -20.75 -5.09
N CYS A 329 -7.37 -20.33 -3.99
CA CYS A 329 -6.70 -19.58 -2.93
C CYS A 329 -5.87 -20.48 -2.01
N THR A 330 -4.82 -19.90 -1.46
CA THR A 330 -3.91 -20.59 -0.54
C THR A 330 -3.75 -19.84 0.78
N VAL A 331 -3.28 -20.56 1.80
CA VAL A 331 -2.97 -20.03 3.13
C VAL A 331 -1.55 -20.44 3.55
N LYS A 332 -1.11 -19.90 4.70
CA LYS A 332 0.21 -20.16 5.31
C LYS A 332 1.37 -19.82 4.36
N GLY A 333 1.22 -18.76 3.56
CA GLY A 333 2.21 -18.31 2.57
C GLY A 333 2.33 -19.27 1.40
N GLY A 334 1.21 -19.64 0.77
CA GLY A 334 1.20 -20.50 -0.41
C GLY A 334 1.34 -22.01 -0.16
N ARG A 335 1.49 -22.45 1.09
CA ARG A 335 1.84 -23.85 1.41
C ARG A 335 0.64 -24.78 1.51
N GLU A 336 -0.56 -24.24 1.70
CA GLU A 336 -1.78 -25.01 1.85
C GLU A 336 -2.86 -24.44 0.94
N ALA A 337 -3.36 -25.25 0.02
CA ALA A 337 -4.49 -24.89 -0.84
C ALA A 337 -5.82 -25.06 -0.10
N ARG A 338 -6.78 -24.18 -0.37
CA ARG A 338 -8.13 -24.23 0.18
C ARG A 338 -9.15 -24.39 -0.95
N ASP A 339 -10.29 -24.99 -0.66
CA ASP A 339 -11.38 -25.19 -1.62
C ASP A 339 -12.21 -23.90 -1.75
N ILE A 340 -11.52 -22.80 -2.08
CA ILE A 340 -12.04 -21.45 -2.22
C ILE A 340 -11.42 -20.85 -3.47
N ASP A 341 -12.26 -20.33 -4.35
CA ASP A 341 -11.78 -19.59 -5.51
C ASP A 341 -11.56 -18.11 -5.21
N VAL A 342 -10.76 -17.46 -6.06
CA VAL A 342 -10.39 -16.05 -5.88
C VAL A 342 -11.61 -15.12 -5.85
N HIS A 343 -12.70 -15.41 -6.60
CA HIS A 343 -13.91 -14.57 -6.61
C HIS A 343 -14.66 -14.65 -5.31
N GLN A 344 -14.83 -15.87 -4.78
CA GLN A 344 -15.41 -16.10 -3.47
C GLN A 344 -14.65 -15.32 -2.40
N LEU A 345 -13.31 -15.40 -2.42
CA LEU A 345 -12.47 -14.70 -1.44
C LEU A 345 -12.64 -13.18 -1.52
N VAL A 346 -12.35 -12.58 -2.68
CA VAL A 346 -12.31 -11.11 -2.80
C VAL A 346 -13.68 -10.47 -2.61
N SER A 347 -14.75 -11.09 -3.14
CA SER A 347 -16.11 -10.54 -3.05
C SER A 347 -16.63 -10.57 -1.62
N VAL A 348 -16.35 -11.65 -0.88
CA VAL A 348 -16.77 -11.76 0.51
C VAL A 348 -15.93 -10.84 1.41
N CYS A 349 -14.63 -10.70 1.16
CA CYS A 349 -13.82 -9.75 1.90
C CYS A 349 -14.25 -8.29 1.69
N GLU A 350 -14.68 -7.91 0.47
CA GLU A 350 -15.29 -6.61 0.21
C GLU A 350 -16.57 -6.41 1.05
N VAL A 351 -17.45 -7.41 1.09
CA VAL A 351 -18.66 -7.38 1.94
C VAL A 351 -18.32 -7.24 3.43
N MET A 352 -17.24 -7.86 3.89
CA MET A 352 -16.74 -7.74 5.27
C MET A 352 -16.10 -6.38 5.58
N GLY A 353 -15.88 -5.54 4.58
CA GLY A 353 -15.37 -4.18 4.75
C GLY A 353 -13.92 -3.97 4.34
N ALA A 354 -13.27 -4.92 3.65
CA ALA A 354 -11.96 -4.66 3.03
C ALA A 354 -12.03 -3.47 2.07
N GLY A 355 -10.97 -2.65 2.03
CA GLY A 355 -10.91 -1.48 1.14
C GLY A 355 -9.96 -1.61 -0.04
N GLU A 356 -9.12 -2.66 -0.09
CA GLU A 356 -8.19 -2.87 -1.19
C GLU A 356 -7.77 -4.35 -1.29
N ILE A 357 -7.57 -4.85 -2.51
CA ILE A 357 -7.06 -6.21 -2.76
C ILE A 357 -5.61 -6.13 -3.24
N LEU A 358 -4.69 -6.75 -2.50
CA LEU A 358 -3.35 -7.05 -2.96
C LEU A 358 -3.36 -8.41 -3.67
N LEU A 359 -3.47 -8.39 -5.00
CA LEU A 359 -3.63 -9.58 -5.81
C LEU A 359 -2.27 -10.10 -6.28
N ASN A 360 -1.73 -11.07 -5.54
CA ASN A 360 -0.54 -11.81 -5.98
C ASN A 360 -0.93 -12.84 -7.04
N CYS A 361 0.07 -13.50 -7.62
CA CYS A 361 -0.13 -14.64 -8.50
C CYS A 361 1.03 -15.62 -8.30
N MET A 362 0.72 -16.78 -7.72
CA MET A 362 1.75 -17.78 -7.40
C MET A 362 2.48 -18.28 -8.65
N ASP A 363 1.77 -18.39 -9.77
CA ASP A 363 2.34 -18.87 -11.04
C ASP A 363 3.25 -17.83 -11.71
N ARG A 364 3.18 -16.55 -11.31
CA ARG A 364 4.00 -15.46 -11.84
C ARG A 364 5.10 -15.01 -10.90
N ASP A 365 5.03 -15.31 -9.60
CA ASP A 365 5.99 -14.81 -8.63
C ASP A 365 7.43 -15.26 -8.97
N GLY A 366 8.36 -14.31 -8.93
CA GLY A 366 9.78 -14.53 -9.26
C GLY A 366 10.09 -14.81 -10.74
N THR A 367 9.10 -14.96 -11.62
CA THR A 367 9.33 -15.29 -13.04
C THR A 367 9.87 -14.14 -13.88
N ASN A 368 9.67 -12.89 -13.43
CA ASN A 368 9.95 -11.66 -14.18
C ASN A 368 9.33 -11.65 -15.59
N SER A 369 8.19 -12.34 -15.80
CA SER A 369 7.54 -12.56 -17.10
C SER A 369 6.27 -11.71 -17.34
N GLY A 370 6.00 -10.76 -16.46
CA GLY A 370 4.78 -9.95 -16.48
C GLY A 370 3.75 -10.41 -15.45
N TYR A 371 2.75 -9.57 -15.25
CA TYR A 371 1.63 -9.85 -14.35
C TYR A 371 0.63 -10.83 -15.02
N ASP A 372 -0.19 -11.53 -14.23
CA ASP A 372 -1.27 -12.34 -14.80
C ASP A 372 -2.48 -11.46 -15.19
N ILE A 373 -2.52 -11.03 -16.45
CA ILE A 373 -3.54 -10.13 -16.99
C ILE A 373 -4.95 -10.75 -16.94
N GLU A 374 -5.09 -12.07 -17.12
CA GLU A 374 -6.39 -12.75 -17.09
C GLU A 374 -6.95 -12.74 -15.67
N LEU A 375 -6.14 -13.12 -14.67
CA LEU A 375 -6.50 -13.07 -13.27
C LEU A 375 -6.93 -11.67 -12.83
N ILE A 376 -6.13 -10.66 -13.17
CA ILE A 376 -6.38 -9.29 -12.74
C ILE A 376 -7.69 -8.75 -13.35
N ARG A 377 -7.92 -8.99 -14.65
CA ARG A 377 -9.17 -8.59 -15.31
C ARG A 377 -10.39 -9.25 -14.70
N ASP A 378 -10.26 -10.52 -14.34
CA ASP A 378 -11.34 -11.31 -13.76
C ASP A 378 -11.70 -10.81 -12.35
N VAL A 379 -10.70 -10.58 -11.49
CA VAL A 379 -10.91 -10.01 -10.15
C VAL A 379 -11.40 -8.55 -10.22
N LYS A 380 -10.91 -7.71 -11.14
CA LYS A 380 -11.41 -6.34 -11.32
C LYS A 380 -12.90 -6.29 -11.68
N LYS A 381 -13.46 -7.36 -12.25
CA LYS A 381 -14.90 -7.46 -12.54
C LYS A 381 -15.72 -7.93 -11.34
N SER A 382 -15.09 -8.56 -10.35
CA SER A 382 -15.79 -9.16 -9.20
C SER A 382 -15.95 -8.20 -8.02
N VAL A 383 -15.07 -7.19 -7.89
CA VAL A 383 -15.09 -6.21 -6.79
C VAL A 383 -15.16 -4.76 -7.27
N ARG A 384 -15.60 -3.86 -6.38
CA ARG A 384 -15.63 -2.41 -6.62
C ARG A 384 -14.47 -1.69 -5.93
N ILE A 385 -13.88 -2.29 -4.90
CA ILE A 385 -12.68 -1.78 -4.24
C ILE A 385 -11.43 -1.85 -5.15
N PRO A 386 -10.43 -0.98 -4.94
CA PRO A 386 -9.17 -1.00 -5.65
C PRO A 386 -8.46 -2.36 -5.65
N VAL A 387 -7.78 -2.67 -6.76
CA VAL A 387 -6.95 -3.88 -6.89
C VAL A 387 -5.52 -3.47 -7.22
N ILE A 388 -4.57 -3.98 -6.44
CA ILE A 388 -3.14 -3.87 -6.68
C ILE A 388 -2.70 -5.12 -7.45
N ALA A 389 -2.15 -4.93 -8.65
CA ALA A 389 -1.48 -6.00 -9.38
C ALA A 389 -0.11 -6.32 -8.75
N SER A 390 0.13 -7.58 -8.39
CA SER A 390 1.39 -8.04 -7.80
C SER A 390 1.85 -9.34 -8.45
N SER A 391 3.13 -9.68 -8.24
CA SER A 391 3.84 -10.87 -8.77
C SER A 391 4.09 -10.87 -10.28
N GLY A 392 5.37 -11.00 -10.68
CA GLY A 392 5.78 -11.22 -12.08
C GLY A 392 6.41 -10.04 -12.81
N ALA A 393 6.35 -8.82 -12.27
CA ALA A 393 7.03 -7.66 -12.85
C ALA A 393 8.53 -7.93 -13.07
N GLY A 394 9.04 -7.49 -14.23
CA GLY A 394 10.39 -7.83 -14.70
C GLY A 394 11.08 -6.69 -15.46
N ASN A 395 10.30 -5.79 -16.06
CA ASN A 395 10.74 -4.60 -16.77
C ASN A 395 9.64 -3.52 -16.72
N GLU A 396 9.92 -2.32 -17.23
CA GLU A 396 9.00 -1.18 -17.26
C GLU A 396 7.75 -1.44 -18.13
N ASP A 397 7.88 -2.18 -19.24
CA ASP A 397 6.76 -2.46 -20.15
C ASP A 397 5.69 -3.34 -19.48
N HIS A 398 6.05 -4.19 -18.50
CA HIS A 398 5.05 -4.94 -17.71
C HIS A 398 4.11 -4.02 -16.91
N PHE A 399 4.59 -2.84 -16.47
CA PHE A 399 3.73 -1.84 -15.82
C PHE A 399 2.82 -1.15 -16.84
N VAL A 400 3.34 -0.85 -18.03
CA VAL A 400 2.53 -0.29 -19.12
C VAL A 400 1.42 -1.25 -19.51
N GLU A 401 1.75 -2.53 -19.70
CA GLU A 401 0.81 -3.59 -20.03
C GLU A 401 -0.28 -3.70 -18.97
N VAL A 402 0.08 -3.89 -17.70
CA VAL A 402 -0.94 -4.12 -16.66
C VAL A 402 -1.89 -2.94 -16.51
N PHE A 403 -1.41 -1.69 -16.60
CA PHE A 403 -2.29 -0.53 -16.49
C PHE A 403 -3.21 -0.35 -17.70
N ARG A 404 -2.72 -0.63 -18.91
CA ARG A 404 -3.53 -0.50 -20.13
C ARG A 404 -4.53 -1.64 -20.29
N GLU A 405 -4.11 -2.85 -19.97
CA GLU A 405 -4.88 -4.04 -20.25
C GLU A 405 -5.93 -4.33 -19.17
N THR A 406 -5.70 -3.91 -17.93
CA THR A 406 -6.56 -4.31 -16.79
C THR A 406 -7.28 -3.15 -16.09
N GLY A 407 -6.78 -1.92 -16.23
CA GLY A 407 -7.36 -0.75 -15.58
C GLY A 407 -7.09 -0.64 -14.07
N VAL A 408 -6.30 -1.53 -13.46
CA VAL A 408 -5.95 -1.49 -12.02
C VAL A 408 -5.42 -0.13 -11.56
N GLU A 409 -5.66 0.19 -10.29
CA GLU A 409 -5.27 1.45 -9.67
C GLU A 409 -3.77 1.48 -9.33
N ALA A 410 -3.19 0.32 -9.05
CA ALA A 410 -1.80 0.20 -8.60
C ALA A 410 -1.12 -1.07 -9.12
N ALA A 411 0.21 -0.99 -9.20
CA ALA A 411 1.06 -2.11 -9.50
C ALA A 411 2.21 -2.15 -8.48
N LEU A 412 2.46 -3.34 -7.95
CA LEU A 412 3.49 -3.60 -6.95
C LEU A 412 4.63 -4.41 -7.58
N ALA A 413 5.86 -4.07 -7.20
CA ALA A 413 7.01 -4.93 -7.41
C ALA A 413 7.94 -4.94 -6.20
N ALA A 414 8.66 -6.06 -6.03
CA ALA A 414 9.59 -6.28 -4.93
C ALA A 414 11.03 -6.45 -5.45
N GLY A 415 11.35 -7.64 -5.97
CA GLY A 415 12.72 -8.05 -6.30
C GLY A 415 13.44 -7.12 -7.28
N ILE A 416 12.77 -6.67 -8.34
CA ILE A 416 13.38 -5.81 -9.38
C ILE A 416 13.77 -4.41 -8.85
N PHE A 417 13.02 -3.88 -7.87
CA PHE A 417 13.32 -2.60 -7.21
C PHE A 417 14.42 -2.78 -6.16
N HIS A 418 14.35 -3.88 -5.43
CA HIS A 418 15.35 -4.23 -4.43
C HIS A 418 16.75 -4.36 -5.06
N ARG A 419 16.86 -5.14 -6.15
CA ARG A 419 18.12 -5.38 -6.89
C ARG A 419 18.53 -4.24 -7.84
N ARG A 420 17.73 -3.17 -7.95
CA ARG A 420 17.92 -2.05 -8.89
C ARG A 420 18.01 -2.48 -10.36
N GLU A 421 17.47 -3.64 -10.71
CA GLU A 421 17.38 -4.10 -12.11
C GLU A 421 16.46 -3.20 -12.92
N VAL A 422 15.38 -2.74 -12.30
CA VAL A 422 14.42 -1.81 -12.87
C VAL A 422 14.22 -0.67 -11.88
N PRO A 423 14.84 0.52 -12.07
CA PRO A 423 14.64 1.64 -11.15
C PRO A 423 13.19 2.14 -11.14
N ILE A 424 12.66 2.52 -9.97
CA ILE A 424 11.28 3.05 -9.84
C ILE A 424 11.07 4.30 -10.70
N GLU A 425 12.06 5.20 -10.73
CA GLU A 425 12.06 6.38 -11.60
C GLU A 425 11.97 6.00 -13.08
N SER A 426 12.61 4.90 -13.50
CA SER A 426 12.55 4.43 -14.88
C SER A 426 11.14 3.99 -15.26
N VAL A 427 10.49 3.19 -14.40
CA VAL A 427 9.07 2.81 -14.54
C VAL A 427 8.21 4.06 -14.71
N LYS A 428 8.35 5.04 -13.81
CA LYS A 428 7.58 6.28 -13.85
C LYS A 428 7.80 7.07 -15.14
N ARG A 429 9.05 7.20 -15.59
CA ARG A 429 9.39 7.88 -16.84
C ARG A 429 8.77 7.19 -18.06
N VAL A 430 8.82 5.86 -18.15
CA VAL A 430 8.20 5.10 -19.23
C VAL A 430 6.68 5.25 -19.21
N LEU A 431 6.05 5.14 -18.04
CA LEU A 431 4.60 5.33 -17.90
C LEU A 431 4.16 6.73 -18.34
N LYS A 432 4.89 7.77 -17.90
CA LYS A 432 4.65 9.15 -18.31
C LYS A 432 4.81 9.34 -19.82
N GLY A 433 5.84 8.74 -20.42
CA GLY A 433 6.06 8.75 -21.87
C GLY A 433 5.02 7.95 -22.68
N ARG A 434 4.20 7.14 -22.02
CA ARG A 434 3.09 6.36 -22.61
C ARG A 434 1.72 6.92 -22.23
N ASP A 435 1.66 8.17 -21.79
CA ASP A 435 0.46 8.91 -21.37
C ASP A 435 -0.33 8.26 -20.22
N ILE A 436 0.35 7.50 -19.36
CA ILE A 436 -0.23 6.96 -18.13
C ILE A 436 0.03 7.97 -17.01
N LEU A 437 -1.06 8.50 -16.44
CA LEU A 437 -0.98 9.47 -15.34
C LEU A 437 -0.34 8.81 -14.12
N ILE A 438 0.67 9.45 -13.56
CA ILE A 438 1.40 8.99 -12.36
C ILE A 438 1.70 10.20 -11.45
N ARG A 439 2.13 9.95 -10.22
CA ARG A 439 2.72 10.99 -9.36
C ARG A 439 4.13 11.30 -9.85
N ASP A 440 4.42 12.57 -10.10
CA ASP A 440 5.79 13.03 -10.40
C ASP A 440 6.71 12.84 -9.19
N ASN A 441 7.99 12.58 -9.45
CA ASN A 441 9.00 12.54 -8.41
C ASN A 441 9.32 13.96 -7.97
N ASP A 442 8.95 14.29 -6.74
CA ASP A 442 9.28 15.56 -6.09
C ASP A 442 10.27 15.25 -4.99
N THR A 443 11.44 15.89 -5.02
CA THR A 443 12.56 15.60 -4.13
C THR A 443 13.00 16.81 -3.32
N VAL A 444 12.29 17.94 -3.43
CA VAL A 444 12.71 19.22 -2.86
C VAL A 444 11.58 19.84 -2.02
N LEU A 445 11.91 20.16 -0.77
CA LEU A 445 11.06 20.91 0.16
C LEU A 445 11.07 22.42 -0.13
#